data_AF-A0AA40KE09-F1
#
_entry.id   AF-A0AA40KE09-F1
#
_cell.length_a   1.000
_cell.length_b   1.000
_cell.length_c   1.000
_cell.angle_alpha   90.00
_cell.angle_beta   90.00
_cell.angle_gamma   90.00
#
_symmetry.space_group_name_H-M   'P 1'
#
loop_
_entity.id
_entity.type
_entity.pdbx_description
1 polymer ?
#
loop_
_entity_poly.entity_id
_entity_poly.type
_entity_poly.pdbx_seq_one_letter_code
_entity_poly.pdbx_strand_id
1 'polypeptide(L)'
;MNSCYFLFQLLAGNNNPYSEKEQVFDPAIVATKIRFIPYTSHMRMVCIRVELYGCPWTEGLVSYSMPQGIKRGSEVDLSDRTYDGREEAGYLSGGLGQLVDGQKGPDNFRLDVSGNGKGELSRVATRLTLGV
;
A
#
# COMPACT_ATOMS: atom_id res chain seq x y z
N MET A 1 19.38 -11.42 2.42
CA MET A 1 18.73 -10.48 3.35
C MET A 1 18.95 -9.06 2.81
N ASN A 2 18.00 -8.50 2.04
CA ASN A 2 17.88 -7.07 1.66
C ASN A 2 16.98 -6.94 0.43
N SER A 3 15.68 -7.20 0.59
CA SER A 3 14.69 -6.75 -0.38
C SER A 3 13.62 -6.01 0.43
N CYS A 4 13.98 -4.80 0.87
CA CYS A 4 12.98 -3.84 1.30
C CYS A 4 12.41 -3.26 0.00
N TYR A 5 11.23 -3.71 -0.40
CA TYR A 5 10.58 -3.20 -1.60
C TYR A 5 10.28 -1.72 -1.37
N PHE A 6 10.92 -0.88 -2.18
CA PHE A 6 10.78 0.56 -2.09
C PHE A 6 9.44 0.94 -2.74
N LEU A 7 8.41 1.10 -1.91
CA LEU A 7 7.21 1.81 -2.35
C LEU A 7 7.54 3.32 -2.36
N PHE A 8 7.85 3.88 -3.53
CA PHE A 8 8.01 5.32 -3.68
C PHE A 8 6.68 5.94 -4.10
N GLN A 9 5.96 6.48 -3.13
CA GLN A 9 4.73 7.23 -3.38
C GLN A 9 4.93 8.69 -2.96
N LEU A 10 4.64 9.62 -3.88
CA LEU A 10 4.62 11.04 -3.56
C LEU A 10 3.33 11.36 -2.81
N LEU A 11 3.46 11.75 -1.53
CA LEU A 11 2.34 12.08 -0.68
C LEU A 11 2.16 13.59 -0.63
N ALA A 12 0.91 14.05 -0.76
CA ALA A 12 0.63 15.47 -0.69
C ALA A 12 0.83 15.96 0.74
N GLY A 13 1.68 16.98 0.91
CA GLY A 13 1.90 17.66 2.17
C GLY A 13 0.84 18.70 2.51
N ASN A 14 0.95 19.30 3.69
CA ASN A 14 0.22 20.52 4.03
C ASN A 14 0.88 21.75 3.37
N ASN A 15 0.16 22.87 3.38
CA ASN A 15 0.62 24.14 2.82
C ASN A 15 0.87 25.22 3.89
N ASN A 16 0.63 24.91 5.16
CA ASN A 16 0.81 25.80 6.30
C ASN A 16 1.06 24.98 7.59
N PRO A 17 1.72 25.55 8.61
CA PRO A 17 2.14 24.80 9.80
C PRO A 17 1.01 24.41 10.78
N TYR A 18 -0.22 24.93 10.57
CA TYR A 18 -1.35 24.71 11.47
C TYR A 18 -2.33 23.66 10.97
N SER A 19 -2.22 23.24 9.71
CA SER A 19 -3.08 22.22 9.11
C SER A 19 -2.35 20.89 9.03
N GLU A 20 -3.06 19.82 9.37
CA GLU A 20 -2.68 18.46 9.06
C GLU A 20 -3.15 18.05 7.67
N LYS A 21 -2.40 17.15 7.04
CA LYS A 21 -2.83 16.48 5.82
C LYS A 21 -2.88 14.97 6.08
N GLU A 22 -4.08 14.42 6.03
CA GLU A 22 -4.26 12.99 6.17
C GLU A 22 -4.01 12.29 4.83
N GLN A 23 -3.26 11.20 4.89
CA GLN A 23 -2.96 10.33 3.77
C GLN A 23 -3.43 8.91 4.11
N VAL A 24 -4.36 8.40 3.31
CA VAL A 24 -4.83 7.02 3.43
C VAL A 24 -3.99 6.15 2.50
N PHE A 25 -3.49 5.03 3.03
CA PHE A 25 -2.85 3.98 2.25
C PHE A 25 -3.86 2.89 1.96
N ASP A 26 -4.17 2.71 0.68
CA ASP A 26 -5.05 1.67 0.16
C ASP A 26 -4.39 1.09 -1.11
N PRO A 27 -3.82 -0.13 -1.03
CA PRO A 27 -3.85 -1.07 0.09
C PRO A 27 -3.02 -0.62 1.31
N ALA A 28 -3.28 -1.20 2.48
CA ALA A 28 -2.50 -0.96 3.68
C ALA A 28 -1.06 -1.44 3.53
N ILE A 29 -0.10 -0.70 4.12
CA ILE A 29 1.32 -1.05 4.07
C ILE A 29 1.68 -1.91 5.29
N VAL A 30 2.23 -3.10 5.05
CA VAL A 30 2.79 -3.98 6.09
C VAL A 30 4.30 -3.79 6.13
N ALA A 31 4.82 -3.17 7.19
CA ALA A 31 6.26 -2.88 7.29
C ALA A 31 6.77 -2.85 8.74
N THR A 32 8.06 -3.16 8.90
CA THR A 32 8.80 -3.00 10.17
C THR A 32 9.50 -1.64 10.28
N LYS A 33 9.74 -0.98 9.14
CA LYS A 33 10.41 0.32 9.05
C LYS A 33 9.74 1.15 7.97
N ILE A 34 9.45 2.41 8.28
CA ILE A 34 8.90 3.39 7.35
C ILE A 34 9.86 4.58 7.29
N ARG A 35 10.16 5.06 6.08
CA ARG A 35 11.06 6.20 5.85
C ARG A 35 10.31 7.31 5.13
N PHE A 36 10.20 8.46 5.78
CA PHE A 36 9.67 9.68 5.16
C PHE A 36 10.83 10.52 4.62
N ILE A 37 10.75 10.90 3.34
CA ILE A 37 11.73 11.77 2.70
C ILE A 37 11.00 13.07 2.36
N PRO A 38 11.26 14.19 3.08
CA PRO A 38 10.63 15.47 2.77
C PRO A 38 11.05 15.93 1.37
N TYR A 39 10.07 16.40 0.59
CA TYR A 39 10.28 16.90 -0.77
C TYR A 39 9.52 18.21 -0.96
N THR A 40 10.19 19.19 -1.58
CA THR A 40 9.61 20.49 -1.95
C THR A 40 10.22 20.91 -3.29
N SER A 41 9.40 21.46 -4.19
CA SER A 41 9.88 22.03 -5.45
C SER A 41 10.61 23.36 -5.26
N HIS A 42 10.28 24.09 -4.19
CA HIS A 42 10.89 25.38 -3.86
C HIS A 42 12.00 25.21 -2.82
N MET A 43 13.08 26.00 -2.94
CA MET A 43 14.14 26.06 -1.94
C MET A 43 13.64 26.72 -0.66
N ARG A 44 13.26 25.90 0.31
CA ARG A 44 12.86 26.30 1.66
C ARG A 44 13.24 25.21 2.65
N MET A 45 13.39 25.57 3.92
CA MET A 45 13.45 24.57 4.97
C MET A 45 12.10 23.85 5.06
N VAL A 46 12.16 22.54 5.31
CA VAL A 46 10.99 21.68 5.47
C VAL A 46 11.12 20.99 6.81
N CYS A 47 10.12 21.13 7.68
CA CYS A 47 10.02 20.33 8.88
C CYS A 47 8.90 19.29 8.71
N ILE A 48 8.98 18.22 9.49
CA ILE A 48 8.03 17.11 9.41
C ILE A 48 7.60 16.69 10.81
N ARG A 49 6.31 16.49 11.02
CA ARG A 49 5.73 15.82 12.19
C ARG A 49 4.77 14.75 11.66
N VAL A 50 5.06 13.49 11.95
CA VAL A 50 4.32 12.38 11.37
C VAL A 50 3.67 11.57 12.46
N GLU A 51 2.42 11.18 12.24
CA GLU A 51 1.68 10.25 13.06
C GLU A 51 1.16 9.10 12.18
N LEU A 52 1.44 7.88 12.60
CA LEU A 52 1.04 6.66 11.91
C LEU A 52 -0.11 6.01 12.65
N TYR A 53 -1.23 5.76 11.96
CA TYR A 53 -2.33 4.96 12.48
C TYR A 53 -2.37 3.62 11.74
N GLY A 54 -2.47 2.55 12.51
CA GLY A 54 -2.56 1.20 11.99
C GLY A 54 -2.79 0.20 13.11
N CYS A 55 -2.71 -1.08 12.78
CA CYS A 55 -2.80 -2.18 13.73
C CYS A 55 -1.53 -3.03 13.71
N PRO A 56 -1.22 -3.75 14.80
CA PRO A 56 -0.16 -4.76 14.79
C PRO A 56 -0.43 -5.85 13.76
N TRP A 57 0.62 -6.32 13.08
CA TRP A 57 0.54 -7.49 12.20
C TRP A 57 0.55 -8.77 13.02
N THR A 58 -0.60 -9.43 13.17
CA THR A 58 -0.75 -10.62 14.03
C THR A 58 -0.63 -11.95 13.29
N GLU A 59 -0.80 -11.96 11.96
CA GLU A 59 -0.77 -13.19 11.16
C GLU A 59 0.62 -13.81 11.06
N GLY A 60 1.67 -12.99 11.19
CA GLY A 60 3.06 -13.46 11.16
C GLY A 60 3.56 -13.89 9.78
N LEU A 61 2.71 -13.84 8.74
CA LEU A 61 3.14 -14.08 7.37
C LEU A 61 4.08 -12.97 6.92
N VAL A 62 5.28 -13.34 6.44
CA VAL A 62 6.30 -12.40 5.99
C VAL A 62 6.25 -12.20 4.47
N SER A 63 5.98 -13.28 3.74
CA SER A 63 5.81 -13.27 2.28
C SER A 63 5.16 -14.57 1.83
N TYR A 64 4.46 -14.53 0.70
CA TYR A 64 4.08 -15.74 -0.04
C TYR A 64 4.75 -15.79 -1.41
N SER A 65 4.74 -16.97 -2.02
CA SER A 65 5.20 -17.17 -3.39
C SER A 65 4.21 -18.04 -4.14
N MET A 66 3.83 -17.63 -5.35
CA MET A 66 2.83 -18.34 -6.16
C MET A 66 2.94 -17.95 -7.64
N PRO A 67 2.37 -18.75 -8.57
CA PRO A 67 2.12 -18.29 -9.92
C PRO A 67 1.19 -17.07 -9.93
N GLN A 68 1.46 -16.11 -10.81
CA GLN A 68 0.63 -14.92 -11.01
C GLN A 68 -0.77 -15.33 -11.50
N GLY A 69 -1.78 -14.57 -11.09
CA GLY A 69 -3.16 -14.78 -11.49
C GLY A 69 -3.40 -14.56 -12.98
N ILE A 70 -4.49 -15.14 -13.48
CA ILE A 70 -4.78 -15.18 -14.93
C ILE A 70 -5.64 -13.99 -15.34
N LYS A 71 -5.28 -13.38 -16.47
CA LYS A 71 -6.12 -12.43 -17.20
C LYS A 71 -6.89 -13.16 -18.30
N ARG A 72 -8.22 -13.18 -18.22
CA ARG A 72 -9.11 -13.78 -19.24
C ARG A 72 -9.83 -12.67 -20.00
N GLY A 73 -9.27 -12.31 -21.16
CA GLY A 73 -9.81 -11.24 -22.00
C GLY A 73 -9.74 -9.87 -21.30
N SER A 74 -10.62 -8.96 -21.70
CA SER A 74 -10.75 -7.62 -21.08
C SER A 74 -11.71 -7.59 -19.89
N GLU A 75 -12.45 -8.68 -19.65
CA GLU A 75 -13.56 -8.70 -18.69
C GLU A 75 -13.16 -9.21 -17.30
N VAL A 76 -12.11 -10.06 -17.22
CA VAL A 76 -11.73 -10.71 -15.96
C VAL A 76 -10.22 -10.70 -15.80
N ASP A 77 -9.74 -10.04 -14.75
CA ASP A 77 -8.34 -10.00 -14.36
C ASP A 77 -8.24 -10.41 -12.89
N LEU A 78 -7.68 -11.60 -12.67
CA LEU A 78 -7.50 -12.21 -11.35
C LEU A 78 -6.03 -12.11 -10.89
N SER A 79 -5.25 -11.20 -11.47
CA SER A 79 -3.88 -10.97 -11.03
C SER A 79 -3.83 -10.34 -9.64
N ASP A 80 -2.77 -10.66 -8.91
CA ASP A 80 -2.47 -10.03 -7.64
C ASP A 80 -1.85 -8.65 -7.88
N ARG A 81 -2.70 -7.66 -8.10
CA ARG A 81 -2.34 -6.29 -8.50
C ARG A 81 -1.63 -5.49 -7.42
N THR A 82 -1.78 -5.86 -6.15
CA THR A 82 -1.19 -5.13 -5.02
C THR A 82 0.06 -5.81 -4.49
N TYR A 83 0.52 -6.86 -5.17
CA TYR A 83 1.69 -7.61 -4.75
C TYR A 83 2.93 -6.70 -4.70
N ASP A 84 3.52 -6.58 -3.51
CA ASP A 84 4.65 -5.69 -3.24
C ASP A 84 6.02 -6.35 -3.47
N GLY A 85 6.04 -7.63 -3.86
CA GLY A 85 7.25 -8.41 -4.08
C GLY A 85 7.80 -8.35 -5.51
N ARG A 86 8.52 -9.41 -5.91
CA ARG A 86 9.01 -9.58 -7.29
C ARG A 86 8.07 -10.45 -8.10
N GLU A 87 7.86 -10.06 -9.36
CA GLU A 87 7.28 -10.92 -10.38
C GLU A 87 8.35 -11.27 -11.43
N GLU A 88 8.69 -12.54 -11.54
CA GLU A 88 9.63 -13.05 -12.54
C GLU A 88 8.96 -14.17 -13.34
N ALA A 89 8.85 -14.01 -14.65
CA ALA A 89 8.24 -14.99 -15.56
C ALA A 89 6.84 -15.49 -15.12
N GLY A 90 6.01 -14.60 -14.56
CA GLY A 90 4.68 -14.94 -14.05
C GLY A 90 4.70 -15.70 -12.72
N TYR A 91 5.81 -15.62 -11.96
CA TYR A 91 5.92 -16.16 -10.61
C TYR A 91 6.20 -15.03 -9.61
N LEU A 92 5.35 -14.95 -8.59
CA LEU A 92 5.42 -14.00 -7.50
C LEU A 92 6.30 -14.55 -6.39
N SER A 93 7.23 -13.75 -5.87
CA SER A 93 8.07 -14.15 -4.75
C SER A 93 8.49 -13.00 -3.84
N GLY A 94 8.61 -13.32 -2.55
CA GLY A 94 9.20 -12.43 -1.54
C GLY A 94 8.39 -11.20 -1.18
N GLY A 95 7.06 -11.19 -1.37
CA GLY A 95 6.19 -10.08 -0.99
C GLY A 95 4.83 -10.56 -0.45
N LEU A 96 3.96 -9.60 -0.20
CA LEU A 96 2.56 -9.73 0.20
C LEU A 96 1.68 -8.96 -0.79
N GLY A 97 0.38 -9.24 -0.80
CA GLY A 97 -0.58 -8.66 -1.75
C GLY A 97 -2.01 -9.00 -1.35
N GLN A 98 -2.92 -9.09 -2.33
CA GLN A 98 -4.37 -9.18 -2.11
C GLN A 98 -4.79 -10.38 -1.25
N LEU A 99 -4.01 -11.46 -1.20
CA LEU A 99 -4.40 -12.63 -0.41
C LEU A 99 -4.36 -12.40 1.10
N VAL A 100 -3.72 -11.33 1.55
CA VAL A 100 -3.59 -10.99 2.98
C VAL A 100 -3.90 -9.52 3.27
N ASP A 101 -4.54 -8.82 2.34
CA ASP A 101 -4.90 -7.41 2.54
C ASP A 101 -6.16 -7.23 3.42
N GLY A 102 -6.76 -8.34 3.85
CA GLY A 102 -7.97 -8.37 4.67
C GLY A 102 -9.25 -8.01 3.89
N GLN A 103 -9.16 -7.80 2.58
CA GLN A 103 -10.30 -7.50 1.74
C GLN A 103 -10.92 -8.77 1.18
N LYS A 104 -12.25 -8.78 1.15
CA LYS A 104 -13.02 -9.88 0.55
C LYS A 104 -13.77 -9.34 -0.66
N GLY A 105 -13.56 -9.98 -1.80
CA GLY A 105 -14.33 -9.73 -3.01
C GLY A 105 -15.79 -10.20 -2.88
N PRO A 106 -16.68 -9.72 -3.77
CA PRO A 106 -18.06 -10.20 -3.84
C PRO A 106 -18.13 -11.67 -4.25
N ASP A 107 -19.25 -12.34 -3.95
CA ASP A 107 -19.47 -13.76 -4.29
C ASP A 107 -19.35 -14.02 -5.81
N ASN A 108 -19.75 -13.05 -6.63
CA ASN A 108 -19.56 -13.11 -8.06
C ASN A 108 -18.28 -12.36 -8.47
N PHE A 109 -17.22 -13.12 -8.75
CA PHE A 109 -15.90 -12.61 -9.16
C PHE A 109 -15.91 -11.79 -10.45
N ARG A 110 -16.99 -11.81 -11.25
CA ARG A 110 -17.14 -10.97 -12.44
C ARG A 110 -17.69 -9.58 -12.16
N LEU A 111 -18.25 -9.36 -10.97
CA LEU A 111 -18.80 -8.05 -10.60
C LEU A 111 -17.70 -7.06 -10.15
N ASP A 112 -16.48 -7.55 -9.93
CA ASP A 112 -15.35 -6.76 -9.46
C ASP A 112 -14.32 -6.51 -10.57
N VAL A 113 -14.80 -5.96 -11.69
CA VAL A 113 -13.96 -5.65 -12.87
C VAL A 113 -12.93 -4.55 -12.57
N SER A 114 -13.19 -3.72 -11.55
CA SER A 114 -12.39 -2.52 -11.23
C SER A 114 -12.05 -2.29 -9.75
N GLY A 115 -12.53 -3.12 -8.81
CA GLY A 115 -12.27 -2.95 -7.38
C GLY A 115 -11.31 -4.00 -6.83
N ASN A 116 -10.50 -3.62 -5.86
CA ASN A 116 -9.65 -4.55 -5.09
C ASN A 116 -10.48 -5.20 -3.95
N GLY A 117 -11.73 -5.59 -4.23
CA GLY A 117 -12.71 -5.84 -3.17
C GLY A 117 -13.09 -4.56 -2.42
N LYS A 118 -14.15 -4.65 -1.61
CA LYS A 118 -14.51 -3.63 -0.62
C LYS A 118 -14.56 -4.33 0.74
N GLY A 119 -13.39 -4.66 1.27
CA GLY A 119 -13.28 -5.03 2.68
C GLY A 119 -13.19 -3.76 3.52
N GLU A 120 -14.12 -3.55 4.44
CA GLU A 120 -13.92 -2.61 5.54
C GLU A 120 -13.06 -3.30 6.61
N LEU A 121 -11.74 -3.13 6.55
CA LEU A 121 -10.85 -3.42 7.68
C LEU A 121 -9.64 -2.48 7.68
N SER A 122 -9.02 -2.36 8.85
CA SER A 122 -8.12 -1.30 9.31
C SER A 122 -7.18 -0.74 8.24
N ARG A 123 -7.65 0.31 7.56
CA ARG A 123 -6.82 1.17 6.72
C ARG A 123 -5.70 1.74 7.57
N VAL A 124 -4.46 1.53 7.13
CA VAL A 124 -3.32 2.26 7.70
C VAL A 124 -3.47 3.70 7.20
N ALA A 125 -4.05 4.55 8.04
CA ALA A 125 -4.12 5.97 7.81
C ALA A 125 -2.87 6.61 8.39
N THR A 126 -2.19 7.45 7.63
CA THR A 126 -1.08 8.24 8.13
C THR A 126 -1.50 9.68 8.15
N ARG A 127 -1.50 10.28 9.33
CA ARG A 127 -1.70 11.72 9.46
C ARG A 127 -0.32 12.37 9.37
N LEU A 128 -0.08 13.03 8.26
CA LEU A 128 1.16 13.77 8.02
C LEU A 128 0.90 15.24 8.38
N THR A 129 1.57 15.73 9.41
CA THR A 129 1.62 17.16 9.72
C THR A 129 3.02 17.67 9.38
N LEU A 130 3.26 18.14 8.15
CA LEU A 130 4.57 18.72 7.83
C LEU A 130 4.65 20.12 8.45
N GLY A 131 5.35 20.30 9.57
CA GLY A 131 5.60 21.66 10.07
C GLY A 131 6.45 22.41 9.03
N VAL A 132 6.02 23.54 8.50
CA VAL A 132 6.97 24.40 7.77
C VAL A 132 7.79 25.16 8.80
#